data_AF-A0A800CYK5-F1
#
_entry.id   AF-A0A800CYK5-F1
#
_cell.length_a   1.000
_cell.length_b   1.000
_cell.length_c   1.000
_cell.angle_alpha   90.00
_cell.angle_beta   90.00
_cell.angle_gamma   90.00
#
_symmetry.space_group_name_H-M   'P 1'
#
loop_
_entity.id
_entity.type
_entity.pdbx_description
1 polymer ?
#
loop_
_entity_poly.entity_id
_entity_poly.type
_entity_poly.pdbx_seq_one_letter_code
_entity_poly.pdbx_strand_id
1 'polypeptide(L)'
;MSSVLGATVSGTITDSEGTGLENIGVTVYTSSYNGCGTNESYNIQTNSEGIYTVNDVPTGTFYIKTNSENSGFTKEYWATGDSVPDCNTAQTFQITSSDQTETEKNFQLETEATIAGRILDNQGAPIANIAVSANLVDNPCYWNTSGNGHVYSDNDGYYTITGLAVGTYYVATQNWSTGYIEERWADGGSVQNCADADPVFINTPGQDETDKDFQLEMGATISGTVTDSNGQPIANLEVNLYDTACGWDQKGSAWTDANGDYDITGLPTGTFFI
;
A
#
# COMPACT_ATOMS: atom_id res chain seq x y z
N MET A 1 -26.76 -17.26 33.01
CA MET A 1 -26.52 -16.81 31.62
C MET A 1 -25.55 -17.80 31.02
N SER A 2 -26.02 -18.67 30.13
CA SER A 2 -25.17 -19.64 29.44
C SER A 2 -24.42 -18.88 28.35
N SER A 3 -23.09 -18.80 28.42
CA SER A 3 -22.29 -18.41 27.25
C SER A 3 -22.57 -19.44 26.18
N VAL A 4 -23.14 -19.02 25.05
CA VAL A 4 -23.13 -19.86 23.86
C VAL A 4 -21.67 -19.87 23.44
N LEU A 5 -21.00 -21.02 23.63
CA LEU A 5 -19.69 -21.26 23.01
C LEU A 5 -19.85 -20.99 21.51
N GLY A 6 -19.02 -20.11 20.94
CA GLY A 6 -18.96 -19.98 19.49
C GLY A 6 -18.01 -21.01 18.87
N ALA A 7 -18.06 -21.14 17.55
CA ALA A 7 -17.26 -22.12 16.83
C ALA A 7 -15.76 -21.83 16.98
N THR A 8 -14.96 -22.86 16.75
CA THR A 8 -13.49 -22.75 16.78
C THR A 8 -12.93 -22.87 15.36
N VAL A 9 -11.98 -22.01 15.01
CA VAL A 9 -11.24 -22.06 13.74
C VAL A 9 -9.75 -22.15 14.05
N SER A 10 -9.05 -23.11 13.44
CA SER A 10 -7.64 -23.36 13.72
C SER A 10 -6.86 -23.79 12.48
N GLY A 11 -5.55 -23.56 12.55
CA GLY A 11 -4.60 -23.91 11.50
C GLY A 11 -3.17 -23.69 11.96
N THR A 12 -2.25 -23.92 11.02
CA THR A 12 -0.82 -23.66 11.17
C THR A 12 -0.36 -22.64 10.14
N ILE A 13 0.67 -21.87 10.49
CA ILE A 13 1.35 -20.96 9.57
C ILE A 13 2.80 -21.39 9.53
N THR A 14 3.30 -21.66 8.33
CA THR A 14 4.66 -22.14 8.09
C THR A 14 5.38 -21.30 7.05
N ASP A 15 6.70 -21.38 6.99
CA ASP A 15 7.50 -20.93 5.84
C ASP A 15 7.52 -21.97 4.71
N SER A 16 8.21 -21.66 3.61
CA SER A 16 8.37 -22.57 2.46
C SER A 16 9.02 -23.92 2.79
N GLU A 17 9.76 -23.99 3.91
CA GLU A 17 10.42 -25.22 4.38
C GLU A 17 9.55 -26.01 5.38
N GLY A 18 8.36 -25.49 5.72
CA GLY A 18 7.43 -26.10 6.66
C GLY A 18 7.71 -25.78 8.13
N THR A 19 8.58 -24.80 8.43
CA THR A 19 8.85 -24.35 9.79
C THR A 19 7.71 -23.48 10.30
N GLY A 20 7.17 -23.77 11.49
CA GLY A 20 6.12 -22.96 12.11
C GLY A 20 6.57 -21.54 12.42
N LEU A 21 5.75 -20.55 12.07
CA LEU A 21 6.05 -19.13 12.23
C LEU A 21 5.36 -18.54 13.46
N GLU A 22 6.13 -18.05 14.42
CA GLU A 22 5.64 -17.43 15.65
C GLU A 22 5.20 -15.97 15.46
N ASN A 23 4.22 -15.50 16.24
CA ASN A 23 3.76 -14.11 16.30
C ASN A 23 3.17 -13.56 15.00
N ILE A 24 2.83 -14.41 14.04
CA ILE A 24 2.13 -14.01 12.82
C ILE A 24 0.69 -13.68 13.18
N GLY A 25 0.26 -12.46 12.86
CA GLY A 25 -1.14 -12.06 13.03
C GLY A 25 -2.05 -12.86 12.11
N VAL A 26 -3.19 -13.31 12.64
CA VAL A 26 -4.22 -14.01 11.87
C VAL A 26 -5.53 -13.30 12.09
N THR A 27 -6.20 -12.95 11.00
CA THR A 27 -7.51 -12.32 11.02
C THR A 27 -8.52 -13.22 10.34
N VAL A 28 -9.51 -13.70 11.08
CA VAL A 28 -10.74 -14.30 10.53
C VAL A 28 -11.78 -13.18 10.39
N TYR A 29 -12.36 -13.01 9.21
CA TYR A 29 -13.22 -11.84 8.95
C TYR A 29 -14.35 -12.11 7.96
N THR A 30 -15.35 -11.24 8.01
CA THR A 30 -16.41 -11.14 6.99
C THR A 30 -16.09 -10.02 6.01
N SER A 31 -16.54 -10.17 4.77
CA SER A 31 -16.45 -9.13 3.73
C SER A 31 -17.70 -9.14 2.86
N SER A 32 -18.14 -7.97 2.42
CA SER A 32 -19.38 -7.80 1.65
C SER A 32 -19.24 -8.11 0.16
N TYR A 33 -18.01 -8.22 -0.35
CA TYR A 33 -17.76 -8.32 -1.81
C TYR A 33 -16.76 -9.43 -2.17
N ASN A 34 -15.51 -9.32 -1.72
CA ASN A 34 -14.42 -10.27 -1.98
C ASN A 34 -13.48 -10.36 -0.77
N GLY A 35 -12.41 -11.14 -0.84
CA GLY A 35 -11.43 -11.26 0.24
C GLY A 35 -10.65 -9.96 0.53
N CYS A 36 -10.76 -8.91 -0.28
CA CYS A 36 -9.99 -7.68 -0.11
C CYS A 36 -10.60 -6.73 0.93
N GLY A 37 -11.91 -6.81 1.18
CA GLY A 37 -12.59 -6.03 2.20
C GLY A 37 -12.42 -6.61 3.61
N THR A 38 -12.71 -5.83 4.66
CA THR A 38 -12.79 -6.35 6.04
C THR A 38 -13.88 -5.59 6.78
N ASN A 39 -14.89 -6.32 7.28
CA ASN A 39 -16.02 -5.77 8.03
C ASN A 39 -15.88 -6.08 9.53
N GLU A 40 -16.24 -7.30 9.93
CA GLU A 40 -16.06 -7.82 11.28
C GLU A 40 -14.83 -8.72 11.30
N SER A 41 -14.02 -8.64 12.37
CA SER A 41 -12.76 -9.38 12.44
C SER A 41 -12.48 -9.96 13.82
N TYR A 42 -11.81 -11.10 13.82
CA TYR A 42 -11.27 -11.79 14.99
C TYR A 42 -9.77 -11.96 14.78
N ASN A 43 -8.97 -11.40 15.70
CA ASN A 43 -7.53 -11.31 15.55
C ASN A 43 -6.83 -12.15 16.62
N ILE A 44 -5.87 -12.96 16.21
CA ILE A 44 -5.02 -13.75 17.09
C ILE A 44 -3.59 -13.73 16.53
N GLN A 45 -2.62 -14.25 17.28
CA GLN A 45 -1.28 -14.54 16.78
C GLN A 45 -0.96 -16.01 16.92
N THR A 46 -0.08 -16.52 16.06
CA THR A 46 0.48 -17.86 16.18
C THR A 46 1.39 -18.00 17.39
N ASN A 47 1.44 -19.20 17.98
CA ASN A 47 2.41 -19.57 18.99
C ASN A 47 3.78 -19.95 18.37
N SER A 48 4.74 -20.39 19.20
CA SER A 48 6.09 -20.77 18.75
C SER A 48 6.16 -21.99 17.83
N GLU A 49 5.06 -22.73 17.66
CA GLU A 49 4.92 -23.85 16.71
C GLU A 49 4.19 -23.42 15.43
N GLY A 50 3.85 -22.13 15.28
CA GLY A 50 3.07 -21.63 14.15
C GLY A 50 1.57 -21.92 14.24
N ILE A 51 1.07 -22.41 15.38
CA ILE A 51 -0.34 -22.80 15.54
C ILE A 51 -1.16 -21.58 15.97
N TYR A 52 -2.31 -21.38 15.35
CA TYR A 52 -3.31 -20.41 15.80
C TYR A 52 -4.66 -21.07 16.08
N THR A 53 -5.43 -20.48 17.00
CA THR A 53 -6.80 -20.90 17.30
C THR A 53 -7.65 -19.69 17.61
N VAL A 54 -8.70 -19.48 16.83
CA VAL A 54 -9.71 -18.45 17.02
C VAL A 54 -10.94 -19.11 17.62
N ASN A 55 -11.31 -18.68 18.83
CA ASN A 55 -12.51 -19.14 19.53
C ASN A 55 -13.66 -18.17 19.33
N ASP A 56 -14.87 -18.64 19.68
CA ASP A 56 -16.09 -17.83 19.68
C ASP A 56 -16.46 -17.22 18.32
N VAL A 57 -16.12 -17.91 17.23
CA VAL A 57 -16.50 -17.50 15.86
C VAL A 57 -18.00 -17.78 15.65
N PRO A 58 -18.81 -16.77 15.31
CA PRO A 58 -20.25 -16.97 15.11
C PRO A 58 -20.52 -17.73 13.80
N THR A 59 -21.76 -18.20 13.65
CA THR A 59 -22.22 -18.77 12.37
C THR A 59 -22.16 -17.71 11.27
N GLY A 60 -21.65 -18.08 10.09
CA GLY A 60 -21.43 -17.14 9.00
C GLY A 60 -20.53 -17.71 7.91
N THR A 61 -20.20 -16.86 6.95
CA THR A 61 -19.21 -17.15 5.90
C THR A 61 -18.03 -16.22 6.09
N PHE A 62 -16.83 -16.78 6.15
CA PHE A 62 -15.62 -16.06 6.55
C PHE A 62 -14.49 -16.26 5.56
N TYR A 63 -13.62 -15.26 5.49
CA TYR A 63 -12.27 -15.32 4.95
C TYR A 63 -11.26 -15.39 6.11
N ILE A 64 -10.01 -15.73 5.79
CA ILE A 64 -8.88 -15.63 6.71
C ILE A 64 -7.72 -14.98 5.98
N LYS A 65 -7.02 -14.05 6.64
CA LYS A 65 -5.79 -13.45 6.14
C LYS A 65 -4.74 -13.42 7.25
N THR A 66 -3.48 -13.39 6.86
CA THR A 66 -2.41 -13.04 7.80
C THR A 66 -2.24 -11.52 7.89
N ASN A 67 -1.70 -11.06 9.01
CA ASN A 67 -1.10 -9.74 9.14
C ASN A 67 0.37 -9.98 9.47
N SER A 68 1.21 -9.71 8.49
CA SER A 68 2.64 -10.02 8.49
C SER A 68 3.52 -8.76 8.46
N GLU A 69 2.94 -7.61 8.83
CA GLU A 69 3.68 -6.35 8.99
C GLU A 69 4.90 -6.56 9.91
N ASN A 70 6.10 -6.25 9.40
CA ASN A 70 7.37 -6.42 10.10
C ASN A 70 7.72 -7.88 10.49
N SER A 71 7.12 -8.88 9.83
CA SER A 71 7.42 -10.29 10.11
C SER A 71 8.50 -10.90 9.20
N GLY A 72 8.89 -10.20 8.12
CA GLY A 72 9.76 -10.76 7.08
C GLY A 72 9.02 -11.65 6.07
N PHE A 73 7.70 -11.71 6.12
CA PHE A 73 6.86 -12.51 5.24
C PHE A 73 5.79 -11.66 4.56
N THR A 74 5.35 -12.12 3.39
CA THR A 74 4.25 -11.48 2.66
C THR A 74 2.92 -11.71 3.36
N LYS A 75 1.96 -10.84 3.09
CA LYS A 75 0.58 -11.01 3.53
C LYS A 75 -0.14 -11.95 2.57
N GLU A 76 -0.83 -12.94 3.12
CA GLU A 76 -1.56 -13.92 2.33
C GLU A 76 -2.96 -14.19 2.87
N TYR A 77 -3.77 -14.80 2.03
CA TYR A 77 -5.17 -15.10 2.26
C TYR A 77 -5.38 -16.60 2.15
N TRP A 78 -6.22 -17.15 3.03
CA TRP A 78 -6.46 -18.59 3.04
C TRP A 78 -7.16 -19.07 1.77
N ALA A 79 -6.67 -20.17 1.21
CA ALA A 79 -7.29 -20.92 0.13
C ALA A 79 -6.98 -22.41 0.28
N THR A 80 -7.80 -23.27 -0.31
CA THR A 80 -7.55 -24.73 -0.29
C THR A 80 -6.20 -25.02 -0.94
N GLY A 81 -5.33 -25.72 -0.22
CA GLY A 81 -3.99 -26.08 -0.68
C GLY A 81 -2.86 -25.25 -0.06
N ASP A 82 -3.18 -24.18 0.69
CA ASP A 82 -2.39 -23.49 1.72
C ASP A 82 -2.87 -22.02 1.79
N SER A 83 -2.29 -21.15 0.97
CA SER A 83 -2.66 -19.73 0.93
C SER A 83 -2.39 -19.11 -0.45
N VAL A 84 -2.92 -17.91 -0.68
CA VAL A 84 -2.78 -17.14 -1.92
C VAL A 84 -2.45 -15.67 -1.61
N PRO A 85 -1.60 -15.01 -2.41
CA PRO A 85 -1.23 -13.61 -2.19
C PRO A 85 -2.32 -12.62 -2.63
N ASP A 86 -3.15 -12.98 -3.63
CA ASP A 86 -4.23 -12.14 -4.12
C ASP A 86 -5.55 -12.39 -3.35
N CYS A 87 -5.99 -11.37 -2.63
CA CYS A 87 -7.24 -11.34 -1.90
C CYS A 87 -8.49 -11.62 -2.74
N ASN A 88 -8.47 -11.39 -4.05
CA ASN A 88 -9.58 -11.73 -4.95
C ASN A 88 -9.71 -13.22 -5.20
N THR A 89 -8.63 -13.98 -4.99
CA THR A 89 -8.58 -15.43 -5.16
C THR A 89 -8.71 -16.19 -3.84
N ALA A 90 -8.79 -15.46 -2.72
CA ALA A 90 -9.05 -16.02 -1.39
C ALA A 90 -10.35 -16.83 -1.37
N GLN A 91 -10.35 -17.94 -0.64
CA GLN A 91 -11.54 -18.76 -0.49
C GLN A 91 -12.25 -18.50 0.83
N THR A 92 -13.54 -18.77 0.86
CA THR A 92 -14.34 -18.70 2.07
C THR A 92 -14.56 -20.08 2.68
N PHE A 93 -14.91 -20.09 3.96
CA PHE A 93 -15.45 -21.27 4.64
C PHE A 93 -16.70 -20.86 5.44
N GLN A 94 -17.53 -21.84 5.80
CA GLN A 94 -18.80 -21.60 6.48
C GLN A 94 -18.84 -22.23 7.86
N ILE A 95 -19.26 -21.43 8.84
CA ILE A 95 -19.65 -21.90 10.17
C ILE A 95 -21.18 -21.96 10.20
N THR A 96 -21.72 -23.16 10.44
CA THR A 96 -23.17 -23.47 10.41
C THR A 96 -23.77 -23.77 11.78
N SER A 97 -22.95 -24.10 12.78
CA SER A 97 -23.36 -24.26 14.17
C SER A 97 -22.33 -23.68 15.14
N SER A 98 -22.76 -23.33 16.35
CA SER A 98 -21.91 -22.69 17.36
C SER A 98 -20.92 -23.64 18.04
N ASP A 99 -21.08 -24.95 17.86
CA ASP A 99 -20.17 -26.00 18.32
C ASP A 99 -19.26 -26.54 17.21
N GLN A 100 -19.34 -25.95 16.00
CA GLN A 100 -18.51 -26.38 14.88
C GLN A 100 -17.03 -26.13 15.16
N THR A 101 -16.18 -27.04 14.68
CA THR A 101 -14.73 -26.89 14.70
C THR A 101 -14.22 -26.98 13.27
N GLU A 102 -13.64 -25.88 12.79
CA GLU A 102 -12.92 -25.81 11.53
C GLU A 102 -11.43 -25.95 11.80
N THR A 103 -10.79 -26.89 11.11
CA THR A 103 -9.36 -27.17 11.23
C THR A 103 -8.72 -27.09 9.86
N GLU A 104 -7.39 -27.29 9.80
CA GLU A 104 -6.62 -27.32 8.55
C GLU A 104 -6.75 -26.04 7.73
N LYS A 105 -7.01 -24.90 8.39
CA LYS A 105 -6.94 -23.58 7.79
C LYS A 105 -5.48 -23.11 7.73
N ASN A 106 -4.64 -23.89 7.06
CA ASN A 106 -3.19 -23.67 7.10
C ASN A 106 -2.76 -22.56 6.14
N PHE A 107 -1.57 -22.00 6.37
CA PHE A 107 -0.89 -21.06 5.49
C PHE A 107 0.56 -21.51 5.30
N GLN A 108 1.10 -21.28 4.12
CA GLN A 108 2.53 -21.34 3.85
C GLN A 108 2.95 -19.99 3.30
N LEU A 109 3.66 -19.18 4.11
CA LEU A 109 4.01 -17.82 3.75
C LEU A 109 5.34 -17.74 3.00
N GLU A 110 5.36 -16.91 1.97
CA GLU A 110 6.58 -16.52 1.27
C GLU A 110 7.35 -15.43 2.02
N THR A 111 8.69 -15.50 1.99
CA THR A 111 9.56 -14.41 2.49
C THR A 111 9.32 -13.15 1.66
N GLU A 112 9.24 -12.00 2.32
CA GLU A 112 9.05 -10.73 1.64
C GLU A 112 10.26 -10.36 0.78
N ALA A 113 10.00 -9.87 -0.43
CA ALA A 113 11.00 -9.27 -1.30
C ALA A 113 11.14 -7.78 -0.97
N THR A 114 12.24 -7.16 -1.41
CA THR A 114 12.48 -5.73 -1.21
C THR A 114 12.82 -4.99 -2.49
N ILE A 115 12.46 -3.70 -2.56
CA ILE A 115 12.94 -2.76 -3.58
C ILE A 115 13.55 -1.56 -2.85
N ALA A 116 14.82 -1.28 -3.12
CA ALA A 116 15.57 -0.21 -2.50
C ALA A 116 16.29 0.68 -3.54
N GLY A 117 16.52 1.91 -3.14
CA GLY A 117 17.23 2.91 -3.93
C GLY A 117 17.49 4.17 -3.13
N ARG A 118 17.95 5.20 -3.83
CA ARG A 118 18.26 6.51 -3.28
C ARG A 118 17.61 7.61 -4.10
N ILE A 119 17.21 8.68 -3.43
CA ILE A 119 16.55 9.84 -4.03
C ILE A 119 17.49 11.04 -3.97
N LEU A 120 17.80 11.59 -5.14
CA LEU A 120 18.76 12.69 -5.32
C LEU A 120 18.12 13.87 -6.06
N ASP A 121 18.59 15.08 -5.80
CA ASP A 121 18.31 16.27 -6.61
C ASP A 121 19.28 16.34 -7.81
N ASN A 122 18.99 17.19 -8.80
CA ASN A 122 19.80 17.30 -10.04
C ASN A 122 21.27 17.68 -9.83
N GLN A 123 21.69 17.98 -8.61
CA GLN A 123 23.08 18.26 -8.23
C GLN A 123 23.73 17.06 -7.50
N GLY A 124 22.99 15.98 -7.28
CA GLY A 124 23.41 14.77 -6.59
C GLY A 124 23.29 14.84 -5.07
N ALA A 125 22.59 15.84 -4.53
CA ALA A 125 22.34 15.92 -3.09
C ALA A 125 21.13 15.05 -2.72
N PRO A 126 21.16 14.36 -1.56
CA PRO A 126 20.06 13.50 -1.15
C PRO A 126 18.82 14.28 -0.75
N ILE A 127 17.65 13.71 -1.07
CA ILE A 127 16.35 14.28 -0.71
C ILE A 127 15.66 13.36 0.30
N ALA A 128 15.39 13.89 1.49
CA ALA A 128 14.70 13.20 2.58
C ALA A 128 13.19 13.40 2.54
N ASN A 129 12.44 12.50 3.19
CA ASN A 129 10.99 12.55 3.36
C ASN A 129 10.20 12.55 2.05
N ILE A 130 10.73 11.94 1.01
CA ILE A 130 9.99 11.67 -0.23
C ILE A 130 9.28 10.34 -0.09
N ALA A 131 7.96 10.32 -0.29
CA ALA A 131 7.19 9.09 -0.30
C ALA A 131 7.47 8.31 -1.59
N VAL A 132 7.68 7.00 -1.47
CA VAL A 132 7.88 6.05 -2.56
C VAL A 132 6.89 4.91 -2.43
N SER A 133 6.36 4.46 -3.55
CA SER A 133 5.42 3.34 -3.66
C SER A 133 5.85 2.38 -4.75
N ALA A 134 5.56 1.10 -4.56
CA ALA A 134 5.69 0.07 -5.59
C ALA A 134 4.31 -0.50 -5.90
N ASN A 135 3.85 -0.30 -7.13
CA ASN A 135 2.52 -0.69 -7.57
C ASN A 135 2.60 -2.00 -8.36
N LEU A 136 1.94 -3.05 -7.86
CA LEU A 136 1.77 -4.31 -8.57
C LEU A 136 0.65 -4.16 -9.59
N VAL A 137 0.97 -3.62 -10.77
CA VAL A 137 0.00 -3.33 -11.84
C VAL A 137 0.60 -3.68 -13.20
N ASP A 138 -0.25 -4.15 -14.12
CA ASP A 138 0.17 -4.41 -15.51
C ASP A 138 0.41 -3.14 -16.32
N ASN A 139 -0.13 -2.00 -15.87
CA ASN A 139 -0.04 -0.73 -16.56
C ASN A 139 0.41 0.39 -15.60
N PRO A 140 1.57 1.02 -15.85
CA PRO A 140 2.16 2.05 -14.98
C PRO A 140 1.36 3.36 -14.89
N CYS A 141 0.40 3.54 -15.80
CA CYS A 141 -0.48 4.71 -15.84
C CYS A 141 -1.76 4.54 -15.02
N TYR A 142 -2.09 3.33 -14.58
CA TYR A 142 -3.20 3.12 -13.68
C TYR A 142 -2.70 3.11 -12.24
N TRP A 143 -3.08 4.14 -11.51
CA TRP A 143 -2.81 4.20 -10.08
C TRP A 143 -3.85 3.37 -9.33
N ASN A 144 -3.39 2.34 -8.65
CA ASN A 144 -4.22 1.64 -7.68
C ASN A 144 -3.58 1.84 -6.30
N THR A 145 -4.25 2.61 -5.44
CA THR A 145 -3.86 2.83 -4.04
C THR A 145 -3.93 1.56 -3.18
N SER A 146 -4.24 0.41 -3.77
CA SER A 146 -4.22 -0.91 -3.12
C SER A 146 -2.80 -1.49 -2.93
N GLY A 147 -1.77 -0.89 -3.54
CA GLY A 147 -0.37 -1.33 -3.41
C GLY A 147 0.22 -1.05 -2.03
N ASN A 148 1.17 -1.89 -1.61
CA ASN A 148 1.90 -1.80 -0.33
C ASN A 148 2.31 -0.34 -0.03
N GLY A 149 2.07 0.09 1.21
CA GLY A 149 2.07 1.49 1.63
C GLY A 149 3.32 2.30 1.30
N HIS A 150 3.21 3.62 1.44
CA HIS A 150 4.32 4.54 1.20
C HIS A 150 5.45 4.32 2.20
N VAL A 151 6.68 4.23 1.69
CA VAL A 151 7.89 4.40 2.49
C VAL A 151 8.47 5.77 2.23
N TYR A 152 9.15 6.35 3.22
CA TYR A 152 9.77 7.66 3.07
C TYR A 152 11.28 7.52 3.01
N SER A 153 11.92 8.30 2.13
CA SER A 153 13.38 8.37 2.12
C SER A 153 13.93 8.97 3.42
N ASP A 154 15.05 8.45 3.88
CA ASP A 154 15.75 8.94 5.06
C ASP A 154 16.57 10.23 4.76
N ASN A 155 17.29 10.73 5.78
CA ASN A 155 18.11 11.95 5.65
C ASN A 155 19.26 11.83 4.64
N ASP A 156 19.67 10.61 4.29
CA ASP A 156 20.69 10.33 3.29
C ASP A 156 20.07 9.98 1.92
N GLY A 157 18.75 10.08 1.81
CA GLY A 157 17.95 9.86 0.61
C GLY A 157 17.60 8.40 0.34
N TYR A 158 17.96 7.47 1.22
CA TYR A 158 17.70 6.05 1.01
C TYR A 158 16.27 5.68 1.34
N TYR A 159 15.70 4.76 0.56
CA TYR A 159 14.42 4.15 0.84
C TYR A 159 14.49 2.63 0.64
N THR A 160 13.61 1.89 1.32
CA THR A 160 13.44 0.45 1.12
C THR A 160 11.98 0.10 1.29
N ILE A 161 11.38 -0.42 0.23
CA ILE A 161 10.03 -0.99 0.23
C ILE A 161 10.16 -2.47 0.57
N THR A 162 9.46 -2.91 1.60
CA THR A 162 9.38 -4.32 2.03
C THR A 162 7.97 -4.88 1.82
N GLY A 163 7.72 -6.13 2.22
CA GLY A 163 6.41 -6.77 2.08
C GLY A 163 6.01 -7.11 0.64
N LEU A 164 6.95 -7.13 -0.30
CA LEU A 164 6.67 -7.38 -1.71
C LEU A 164 6.57 -8.89 -1.99
N ALA A 165 5.58 -9.28 -2.77
CA ALA A 165 5.45 -10.65 -3.28
C ALA A 165 6.12 -10.76 -4.66
N VAL A 166 6.19 -11.98 -5.20
CA VAL A 166 6.58 -12.19 -6.60
C VAL A 166 5.62 -11.43 -7.53
N GLY A 167 6.16 -10.67 -8.47
CA GLY A 167 5.38 -9.85 -9.36
C GLY A 167 6.16 -8.77 -10.10
N THR A 168 5.45 -8.05 -10.95
CA THR A 168 5.97 -6.93 -11.74
C THR A 168 5.49 -5.63 -11.12
N TYR A 169 6.44 -4.82 -10.65
CA TYR A 169 6.16 -3.57 -9.97
C TYR A 169 6.56 -2.36 -10.80
N TYR A 170 5.79 -1.28 -10.70
CA TYR A 170 6.21 0.05 -11.11
C TYR A 170 6.42 0.92 -9.87
N VAL A 171 7.61 1.49 -9.76
CA VAL A 171 8.03 2.28 -8.60
C VAL A 171 7.84 3.76 -8.92
N ALA A 172 7.24 4.49 -8.01
CA ALA A 172 6.94 5.90 -8.19
C ALA A 172 7.07 6.66 -6.88
N THR A 173 7.54 7.89 -6.99
CA THR A 173 7.49 8.86 -5.90
C THR A 173 6.09 9.45 -5.76
N GLN A 174 5.78 10.01 -4.59
CA GLN A 174 4.52 10.72 -4.31
C GLN A 174 4.84 12.03 -3.61
N ASN A 175 4.96 13.09 -4.39
CA ASN A 175 5.68 14.29 -3.99
C ASN A 175 4.78 15.46 -3.61
N TRP A 176 3.52 15.20 -3.25
CA TRP A 176 2.57 16.25 -2.88
C TRP A 176 3.12 17.16 -1.79
N SER A 177 3.13 18.46 -2.06
CA SER A 177 3.62 19.51 -1.14
C SER A 177 5.11 19.46 -0.79
N THR A 178 5.93 18.68 -1.50
CA THR A 178 7.40 18.65 -1.30
C THR A 178 8.15 19.66 -2.17
N GLY A 179 7.48 20.21 -3.18
CA GLY A 179 8.10 21.05 -4.22
C GLY A 179 8.77 20.28 -5.36
N TYR A 180 8.91 18.95 -5.27
CA TYR A 180 9.42 18.11 -6.34
C TYR A 180 8.29 17.60 -7.24
N ILE A 181 8.62 17.37 -8.50
CA ILE A 181 7.70 16.74 -9.46
C ILE A 181 7.55 15.26 -9.10
N GLU A 182 6.33 14.73 -9.22
CA GLU A 182 6.09 13.30 -9.11
C GLU A 182 6.70 12.57 -10.32
N GLU A 183 7.55 11.59 -10.05
CA GLU A 183 8.23 10.82 -11.09
C GLU A 183 8.19 9.32 -10.81
N ARG A 184 8.32 8.54 -11.88
CA ARG A 184 8.42 7.09 -11.89
C ARG A 184 9.85 6.67 -12.18
N TRP A 185 10.21 5.52 -11.63
CA TRP A 185 11.51 4.92 -11.88
C TRP A 185 11.60 4.42 -13.32
N ALA A 186 12.74 4.64 -13.94
CA ALA A 186 13.13 4.03 -15.20
C ALA A 186 14.62 3.69 -15.15
N ASP A 187 15.07 2.70 -15.91
CA ASP A 187 16.48 2.35 -15.97
C ASP A 187 17.29 3.55 -16.50
N GLY A 188 18.27 4.00 -15.71
CA GLY A 188 19.06 5.19 -16.00
C GLY A 188 18.45 6.53 -15.55
N GLY A 189 17.34 6.57 -14.81
CA GLY A 189 16.88 7.81 -14.17
C GLY A 189 15.42 7.83 -13.72
N SER A 190 14.74 8.95 -13.98
CA SER A 190 13.36 9.19 -13.55
C SER A 190 12.56 9.80 -14.70
N VAL A 191 11.29 9.39 -14.82
CA VAL A 191 10.39 9.81 -15.90
C VAL A 191 9.07 10.30 -15.34
N GLN A 192 8.56 11.40 -15.90
CA GLN A 192 7.26 11.97 -15.52
C GLN A 192 6.10 11.20 -16.16
N ASN A 193 6.24 10.84 -17.43
CA ASN A 193 5.23 10.10 -18.17
C ASN A 193 5.22 8.63 -17.74
N CYS A 194 4.07 8.18 -17.27
CA CYS A 194 3.86 6.81 -16.83
C CYS A 194 4.17 5.75 -17.88
N ALA A 195 3.90 6.03 -19.16
CA ALA A 195 4.12 5.06 -20.22
C ALA A 195 5.60 4.76 -20.48
N ASP A 196 6.50 5.62 -19.98
CA ASP A 196 7.94 5.51 -20.17
C ASP A 196 8.65 4.88 -18.96
N ALA A 197 7.91 4.48 -17.92
CA ALA A 197 8.46 3.85 -16.73
C ALA A 197 8.87 2.39 -17.00
N ASP A 198 9.98 1.96 -16.42
CA ASP A 198 10.43 0.57 -16.52
C ASP A 198 9.88 -0.29 -15.38
N PRO A 199 9.52 -1.54 -15.65
CA PRO A 199 9.11 -2.48 -14.62
C PRO A 199 10.31 -2.96 -13.78
N VAL A 200 10.06 -3.17 -12.49
CA VAL A 200 10.93 -3.91 -11.58
C VAL A 200 10.35 -5.31 -11.39
N PHE A 201 11.16 -6.34 -11.67
CA PHE A 201 10.72 -7.73 -11.61
C PHE A 201 11.18 -8.41 -10.33
N ILE A 202 10.23 -8.81 -9.48
CA ILE A 202 10.45 -9.75 -8.39
C ILE A 202 10.06 -11.13 -8.91
N ASN A 203 11.05 -11.99 -9.16
CA ASN A 203 10.87 -13.31 -9.75
C ASN A 203 10.85 -14.45 -8.73
N THR A 204 11.39 -14.22 -7.54
CA THR A 204 11.43 -15.21 -6.45
C THR A 204 11.13 -14.56 -5.10
N PRO A 205 10.54 -15.29 -4.13
CA PRO A 205 10.40 -14.84 -2.76
C PRO A 205 11.74 -14.41 -2.15
N GLY A 206 11.73 -13.38 -1.30
CA GLY A 206 12.95 -12.88 -0.65
C GLY A 206 13.97 -12.21 -1.59
N GLN A 207 13.61 -11.87 -2.83
CA GLN A 207 14.51 -11.18 -3.76
C GLN A 207 14.69 -9.72 -3.33
N ASP A 208 15.95 -9.30 -3.19
CA ASP A 208 16.30 -7.90 -2.96
C ASP A 208 16.66 -7.22 -4.29
N GLU A 209 15.83 -6.25 -4.70
CA GLU A 209 16.13 -5.33 -5.80
C GLU A 209 16.72 -4.04 -5.23
N THR A 210 17.90 -3.66 -5.73
CA THR A 210 18.63 -2.46 -5.29
C THR A 210 18.88 -1.52 -6.47
N ASP A 211 19.53 -0.39 -6.21
CA ASP A 211 19.93 0.60 -7.21
C ASP A 211 18.75 1.16 -8.02
N LYS A 212 17.54 1.19 -7.45
CA LYS A 212 16.35 1.81 -8.06
C LYS A 212 16.32 3.32 -7.78
N ASP A 213 17.38 4.01 -8.16
CA ASP A 213 17.57 5.41 -7.76
C ASP A 213 16.63 6.37 -8.51
N PHE A 214 16.25 7.45 -7.84
CA PHE A 214 15.51 8.57 -8.41
C PHE A 214 16.37 9.83 -8.49
N GLN A 215 16.13 10.60 -9.55
CA GLN A 215 16.80 11.86 -9.84
C GLN A 215 15.74 12.95 -10.04
N LEU A 216 15.27 13.55 -8.95
CA LEU A 216 14.10 14.42 -8.96
C LEU A 216 14.41 15.87 -9.30
N GLU A 217 13.47 16.49 -10.00
CA GLU A 217 13.48 17.92 -10.31
C GLU A 217 12.46 18.69 -9.45
N MET A 218 12.82 19.92 -9.07
CA MET A 218 11.85 20.84 -8.47
C MET A 218 10.82 21.27 -9.52
N GLY A 219 9.55 21.21 -9.14
CA GLY A 219 8.44 21.68 -9.96
C GLY A 219 8.18 23.17 -9.84
N ALA A 220 7.33 23.67 -10.72
CA ALA A 220 6.80 25.03 -10.63
C ALA A 220 5.86 25.16 -9.43
N THR A 221 5.64 26.42 -9.01
CA THR A 221 4.64 26.78 -7.99
C THR A 221 3.60 27.69 -8.62
N ILE A 222 2.33 27.38 -8.40
CA ILE A 222 1.20 28.28 -8.67
C ILE A 222 0.73 28.85 -7.33
N SER A 223 0.80 30.16 -7.21
CA SER A 223 0.39 30.89 -6.01
C SER A 223 -0.75 31.85 -6.33
N GLY A 224 -1.60 32.12 -5.35
CA GLY A 224 -2.65 33.12 -5.48
C GLY A 224 -3.35 33.42 -4.15
N THR A 225 -4.36 34.29 -4.22
CA THR A 225 -5.16 34.69 -3.07
C THR A 225 -6.64 34.52 -3.40
N VAL A 226 -7.42 33.92 -2.50
CA VAL A 226 -8.87 33.77 -2.62
C VAL A 226 -9.58 34.80 -1.74
N THR A 227 -10.43 35.62 -2.35
CA THR A 227 -11.21 36.66 -1.65
C THR A 227 -12.71 36.57 -1.94
N ASP A 228 -13.53 37.09 -1.03
CA ASP A 228 -14.97 37.29 -1.25
C ASP A 228 -15.26 38.49 -2.18
N SER A 229 -16.54 38.77 -2.42
CA SER A 229 -16.97 39.90 -3.27
C SER A 229 -16.62 41.29 -2.72
N ASN A 230 -16.24 41.38 -1.44
CA ASN A 230 -15.81 42.60 -0.77
C ASN A 230 -14.27 42.72 -0.71
N GLY A 231 -13.54 41.76 -1.26
CA GLY A 231 -12.08 41.68 -1.18
C GLY A 231 -11.56 41.18 0.17
N GLN A 232 -12.39 40.58 1.02
CA GLN A 232 -11.94 39.95 2.27
C GLN A 232 -11.37 38.55 1.96
N PRO A 233 -10.23 38.18 2.57
CA PRO A 233 -9.61 36.88 2.33
C PRO A 233 -10.46 35.73 2.88
N ILE A 234 -10.46 34.59 2.18
CA ILE A 234 -11.16 33.37 2.58
C ILE A 234 -10.13 32.31 2.97
N ALA A 235 -10.10 31.97 4.25
CA ALA A 235 -9.23 30.93 4.80
C ALA A 235 -9.88 29.54 4.78
N ASN A 236 -9.06 28.49 4.82
CA ASN A 236 -9.47 27.08 4.86
C ASN A 236 -10.36 26.67 3.67
N LEU A 237 -10.06 27.20 2.49
CA LEU A 237 -10.66 26.78 1.23
C LEU A 237 -9.65 25.95 0.45
N GLU A 238 -10.07 24.77 -0.02
CA GLU A 238 -9.23 23.93 -0.87
C GLU A 238 -9.28 24.41 -2.32
N VAL A 239 -8.12 24.77 -2.85
CA VAL A 239 -7.91 25.13 -4.25
C VAL A 239 -7.35 23.90 -4.95
N ASN A 240 -8.02 23.44 -6.00
CA ASN A 240 -7.67 22.23 -6.73
C ASN A 240 -7.16 22.58 -8.13
N LEU A 241 -6.11 21.89 -8.57
CA LEU A 241 -5.51 22.07 -9.89
C LEU A 241 -5.72 20.82 -10.73
N TYR A 242 -6.14 21.00 -11.99
CA TYR A 242 -6.39 19.93 -12.96
C TYR A 242 -5.58 20.16 -14.25
N ASP A 243 -5.24 19.09 -14.98
CA ASP A 243 -4.55 19.16 -16.28
C ASP A 243 -5.51 19.36 -17.47
N THR A 244 -6.80 19.13 -17.26
CA THR A 244 -7.84 19.18 -18.27
C THR A 244 -9.05 19.97 -17.78
N ALA A 245 -9.64 20.77 -18.68
CA ALA A 245 -10.82 21.55 -18.36
C ALA A 245 -11.99 20.62 -17.99
N CYS A 246 -12.53 20.81 -16.78
CA CYS A 246 -13.57 19.94 -16.20
C CYS A 246 -13.14 18.45 -16.06
N GLY A 247 -11.83 18.18 -15.97
CA GLY A 247 -11.29 16.86 -15.69
C GLY A 247 -11.48 16.46 -14.22
N TRP A 248 -11.27 15.17 -13.95
CA TRP A 248 -11.27 14.62 -12.59
C TRP A 248 -9.85 14.31 -12.08
N ASP A 249 -8.84 14.44 -12.94
CA ASP A 249 -7.44 14.14 -12.62
C ASP A 249 -6.78 15.35 -11.96
N GLN A 250 -6.95 15.43 -10.64
CA GLN A 250 -6.30 16.44 -9.80
C GLN A 250 -4.77 16.25 -9.84
N LYS A 251 -4.04 17.34 -10.10
CA LYS A 251 -2.56 17.38 -10.14
C LYS A 251 -1.94 18.04 -8.92
N GLY A 252 -2.73 18.75 -8.15
CA GLY A 252 -2.32 19.34 -6.89
C GLY A 252 -3.48 20.02 -6.19
N SER A 253 -3.32 20.26 -4.90
CA SER A 253 -4.22 21.13 -4.15
C SER A 253 -3.46 21.88 -3.07
N ALA A 254 -4.05 22.98 -2.62
CA ALA A 254 -3.58 23.74 -1.48
C ALA A 254 -4.77 24.32 -0.72
N TRP A 255 -4.63 24.41 0.61
CA TRP A 255 -5.60 25.07 1.45
C TRP A 255 -5.19 26.52 1.65
N THR A 256 -6.14 27.45 1.53
CA THR A 256 -5.87 28.87 1.76
C THR A 256 -5.58 29.16 3.23
N ASP A 257 -4.57 29.99 3.48
CA ASP A 257 -4.18 30.41 4.82
C ASP A 257 -5.13 31.51 5.38
N ALA A 258 -4.78 32.08 6.54
CA ALA A 258 -5.57 33.14 7.17
C ALA A 258 -5.68 34.44 6.33
N ASN A 259 -4.75 34.67 5.40
CA ASN A 259 -4.74 35.78 4.45
C ASN A 259 -5.38 35.39 3.11
N GLY A 260 -5.93 34.18 2.99
CA GLY A 260 -6.52 33.67 1.76
C GLY A 260 -5.48 33.20 0.74
N ASP A 261 -4.19 33.19 1.10
CA ASP A 261 -3.09 32.84 0.21
C ASP A 261 -2.95 31.33 0.09
N TYR A 262 -2.59 30.84 -1.09
CA TYR A 262 -2.32 29.42 -1.36
C TYR A 262 -1.07 29.26 -2.23
N ASP A 263 -0.38 28.13 -2.07
CA ASP A 263 0.76 27.71 -2.87
C ASP A 263 0.61 26.23 -3.27
N ILE A 264 0.42 25.97 -4.56
CA ILE A 264 0.43 24.62 -5.14
C ILE A 264 1.80 24.38 -5.76
N THR A 265 2.60 23.49 -5.17
CA THR A 265 4.01 23.27 -5.51
C THR A 265 4.23 21.91 -6.20
N GLY A 266 5.42 21.70 -6.77
CA GLY A 266 5.80 20.41 -7.38
C GLY A 266 5.17 20.15 -8.74
N LEU A 267 4.78 21.21 -9.46
CA LEU A 267 4.06 21.08 -10.72
C LEU A 267 5.01 20.86 -11.91
N PRO A 268 4.78 19.85 -12.76
CA PRO A 268 5.52 19.73 -14.01
C PRO A 268 5.15 20.87 -14.97
N THR A 269 5.96 21.05 -16.02
CA THR A 269 5.63 22.02 -17.07
C THR A 269 4.35 21.61 -17.78
N GLY A 270 3.37 22.50 -17.88
CA GLY A 270 2.09 22.20 -18.53
C GLY A 270 1.08 23.34 -18.47
N THR A 271 -0.10 23.06 -19.01
CA THR A 271 -1.30 23.91 -18.87
C THR A 271 -2.18 23.32 -17.79
N PHE A 272 -2.66 24.15 -16.88
CA PHE A 272 -3.50 23.72 -15.77
C PHE A 272 -4.75 24.59 -15.62
N PHE A 273 -5.75 24.06 -14.93
CA PHE A 273 -7.05 24.69 -14.64
C PHE A 273 -7.28 24.70 -13.12
N ILE A 274 -7.77 25.83 -12.59
CA ILE A 274 -8.15 26.06 -11.19
C ILE A 274 -9.66 26.32 -11.13
#